data_AF-A0A9N9BFZ9-F1
#
_entry.id   AF-A0A9N9BFZ9-F1
#
_cell.length_a   1.000
_cell.length_b   1.000
_cell.length_c   1.000
_cell.angle_alpha   90.00
_cell.angle_beta   90.00
_cell.angle_gamma   90.00
#
_symmetry.space_group_name_H-M   'P 1'
#
loop_
_entity.id
_entity.type
_entity.pdbx_description
1 polymer ?
#
loop_
_entity_poly.entity_id
_entity_poly.type
_entity_poly.pdbx_seq_one_letter_code
_entity_poly.pdbx_strand_id
1 'polypeptide(L)'
;MPVVESISEQLSSLQLSEEITEEIVACARYGELSELQNILKSYPVAYLTSRDAFGNTALHMASANGHTNIVEYIIQTLETLESDIVNAQNELGNTPLHWSALNGHIEIVTLLISNGADVKIKNKAGRTVIYEAQQNNHEKLVEYLLSKMEPEKEPNGEDANGS
;
A
#
# COMPACT_ATOMS: atom_id res chain seq x y z
N MET A 1 -25.35 0.59 -31.28
CA MET A 1 -24.84 -0.80 -31.38
C MET A 1 -23.41 -0.76 -30.88
N PRO A 2 -23.04 -1.45 -29.79
CA PRO A 2 -21.67 -1.35 -29.27
C PRO A 2 -20.72 -2.00 -30.28
N VAL A 3 -19.61 -1.33 -30.57
CA VAL A 3 -18.50 -1.90 -31.34
C VAL A 3 -17.86 -2.94 -30.42
N VAL A 4 -18.06 -4.22 -30.70
CA VAL A 4 -17.34 -5.28 -30.00
C VAL A 4 -15.96 -5.33 -30.63
N GLU A 5 -14.93 -5.02 -29.84
CA GLU A 5 -13.53 -5.13 -30.27
C GLU A 5 -13.25 -6.55 -30.77
N SER A 6 -12.44 -6.65 -31.82
CA SER A 6 -11.97 -7.95 -32.30
C SER A 6 -11.10 -8.63 -31.24
N ILE A 7 -11.05 -9.97 -31.23
CA ILE A 7 -10.19 -10.73 -30.32
C ILE A 7 -8.73 -10.26 -30.41
N SER A 8 -8.26 -9.88 -31.60
CA SER A 8 -6.91 -9.33 -31.81
C SER A 8 -6.69 -7.97 -31.13
N GLU A 9 -7.71 -7.11 -31.11
CA GLU A 9 -7.65 -5.81 -30.42
C GLU A 9 -7.69 -6.01 -28.90
N GLN A 10 -8.53 -6.92 -28.41
CA GLN A 10 -8.60 -7.28 -26.98
C GLN A 10 -7.29 -7.88 -26.46
N LEU A 11 -6.63 -8.74 -27.25
CA LEU A 11 -5.33 -9.30 -26.88
C LEU A 11 -4.24 -8.22 -26.84
N SER A 12 -4.26 -7.29 -27.81
CA SER A 12 -3.33 -6.16 -27.85
C SER A 12 -3.50 -5.23 -26.65
N SER A 13 -4.75 -4.91 -26.27
CA SER A 13 -5.03 -4.03 -25.14
C SER A 13 -4.68 -4.69 -23.79
N LEU A 14 -4.96 -5.99 -23.66
CA LEU A 14 -4.55 -6.76 -22.48
C LEU A 14 -3.03 -6.80 -22.34
N GLN A 15 -2.31 -7.14 -23.41
CA GLN A 15 -0.85 -7.20 -23.40
C GLN A 15 -0.22 -5.85 -23.04
N LEU A 16 -0.76 -4.75 -23.60
CA LEU A 16 -0.32 -3.41 -23.24
C LEU A 16 -0.56 -3.11 -21.76
N SER A 17 -1.71 -3.50 -21.22
CA SER A 17 -2.02 -3.27 -19.80
C SER A 17 -1.09 -4.04 -18.86
N GLU A 18 -0.69 -5.26 -19.23
CA GLU A 18 0.28 -6.08 -18.50
C GLU A 18 1.67 -5.43 -18.53
N GLU A 19 2.14 -5.01 -19.72
CA GLU A 19 3.44 -4.36 -19.89
C GLU A 19 3.56 -3.08 -19.05
N ILE A 20 2.55 -2.20 -19.11
CA ILE A 20 2.53 -0.96 -18.33
C ILE A 20 2.45 -1.25 -16.83
N THR A 21 1.72 -2.28 -16.41
CA THR A 21 1.66 -2.68 -14.99
C THR A 21 3.03 -3.13 -14.49
N GLU A 22 3.73 -3.96 -15.26
CA GLU A 22 5.07 -4.44 -14.91
C GLU A 22 6.08 -3.29 -14.84
N GLU A 23 6.04 -2.33 -15.77
CA GLU A 23 6.90 -1.14 -15.74
C GLU A 23 6.65 -0.26 -14.50
N ILE A 24 5.38 0.01 -14.18
CA ILE A 24 4.99 0.79 -13.01
C ILE A 24 5.45 0.11 -11.71
N VAL A 25 5.22 -1.20 -11.60
CA VAL A 25 5.64 -2.00 -10.44
C VAL A 25 7.17 -2.08 -10.35
N ALA A 26 7.88 -2.17 -11.47
CA ALA A 26 9.34 -2.11 -11.51
C ALA A 26 9.88 -0.75 -11.04
N CYS A 27 9.31 0.37 -11.50
CA CYS A 27 9.70 1.69 -11.03
C CYS A 27 9.55 1.81 -9.51
N ALA A 28 8.43 1.33 -8.98
CA ALA A 28 8.18 1.31 -7.54
C ALA A 28 9.10 0.36 -6.77
N ARG A 29 9.53 -0.75 -7.37
CA ARG A 29 10.48 -1.70 -6.77
C ARG A 29 11.89 -1.10 -6.68
N TYR A 30 12.32 -0.41 -7.72
CA TYR A 30 13.70 0.08 -7.86
C TYR A 30 13.91 1.53 -7.40
N GLY A 31 12.84 2.27 -7.10
CA GLY A 31 12.95 3.64 -6.60
C GLY A 31 12.96 4.69 -7.72
N GLU A 32 12.50 4.34 -8.91
CA GLU A 32 12.56 5.18 -10.11
C GLU A 32 11.34 6.12 -10.20
N LEU A 33 11.23 7.07 -9.27
CA LEU A 33 10.10 8.01 -9.21
C LEU A 33 9.93 8.82 -10.51
N SER A 34 11.03 9.26 -11.12
CA SER A 34 10.99 10.05 -12.35
C SER A 34 10.43 9.26 -13.53
N GLU A 35 10.77 7.96 -13.63
CA GLU A 35 10.23 7.10 -14.68
C GLU A 35 8.76 6.79 -14.41
N LEU A 36 8.39 6.48 -13.17
CA LEU A 36 6.98 6.32 -12.78
C LEU A 36 6.14 7.54 -13.19
N GLN A 37 6.60 8.74 -12.87
CA GLN A 37 5.94 9.99 -13.26
C GLN A 37 5.91 10.17 -14.79
N ASN A 38 6.93 9.71 -15.51
CA ASN A 38 6.99 9.79 -16.96
C ASN A 38 5.95 8.87 -17.62
N ILE A 39 5.84 7.62 -17.15
CA ILE A 39 4.81 6.67 -17.58
C ILE A 39 3.41 7.27 -17.37
N LEU A 40 3.13 7.82 -16.19
CA LEU A 40 1.82 8.39 -15.85
C LEU A 40 1.47 9.71 -16.57
N LYS A 41 2.38 10.29 -17.36
CA LYS A 41 2.01 11.35 -18.33
C LYS A 41 1.30 10.79 -19.56
N SER A 42 1.60 9.54 -19.91
CA SER A 42 1.09 8.88 -21.10
C SER A 42 -0.09 7.95 -20.79
N TYR A 43 -0.22 7.51 -19.53
CA TYR A 43 -1.23 6.56 -19.09
C TYR A 43 -2.05 7.07 -17.89
N PRO A 44 -3.33 6.69 -17.77
CA PRO A 44 -4.17 7.06 -16.63
C PRO A 44 -3.56 6.68 -15.29
N VAL A 45 -3.69 7.56 -14.29
CA VAL A 45 -3.23 7.30 -12.91
C VAL A 45 -3.89 6.08 -12.27
N ALA A 46 -5.04 5.62 -12.77
CA ALA A 46 -5.67 4.37 -12.37
C ALA A 46 -4.76 3.14 -12.55
N TYR A 47 -3.75 3.20 -13.42
CA TYR A 47 -2.76 2.12 -13.53
C TYR A 47 -1.94 1.91 -12.24
N LEU A 48 -1.86 2.89 -11.34
CA LEU A 48 -1.24 2.71 -10.02
C LEU A 48 -1.95 1.68 -9.13
N THR A 49 -3.22 1.37 -9.41
CA THR A 49 -3.99 0.33 -8.70
C THR A 49 -3.89 -1.04 -9.39
N SER A 50 -3.23 -1.11 -10.55
CA SER A 50 -3.01 -2.36 -11.29
C SER A 50 -2.05 -3.28 -10.54
N ARG A 51 -2.13 -4.57 -10.85
CA ARG A 51 -1.52 -5.64 -10.06
C ARG A 51 -0.65 -6.52 -10.95
N ASP A 52 0.57 -6.77 -10.51
CA ASP A 52 1.48 -7.72 -11.16
C ASP A 52 0.95 -9.17 -11.07
N ALA A 53 1.67 -10.12 -11.66
CA ALA A 53 1.33 -11.54 -11.65
C ALA A 53 1.25 -12.18 -10.24
N PHE A 54 1.69 -11.49 -9.18
CA PHE A 54 1.58 -11.92 -7.78
C PHE A 54 0.56 -11.10 -6.99
N GLY A 55 -0.23 -10.30 -7.70
CA GLY A 55 -1.23 -9.42 -7.14
C GLY A 55 -0.66 -8.20 -6.42
N ASN A 56 0.61 -7.86 -6.57
CA ASN A 56 1.19 -6.67 -5.95
C ASN A 56 0.87 -5.42 -6.76
N THR A 57 0.56 -4.34 -6.06
CA THR A 57 0.50 -3.00 -6.64
C THR A 57 1.86 -2.31 -6.53
N ALA A 58 2.03 -1.19 -7.24
CA ALA A 58 3.19 -0.32 -7.07
C ALA A 58 3.46 0.04 -5.60
N LEU A 59 2.38 0.31 -4.84
CA LEU A 59 2.47 0.66 -3.42
C LEU A 59 3.08 -0.47 -2.57
N HIS A 60 2.81 -1.75 -2.90
CA HIS A 60 3.43 -2.89 -2.22
C HIS A 60 4.95 -2.88 -2.41
N MET A 61 5.40 -2.69 -3.66
CA MET A 61 6.83 -2.77 -3.99
C MET A 61 7.61 -1.58 -3.45
N ALA A 62 7.07 -0.36 -3.54
CA ALA A 62 7.67 0.82 -2.92
C ALA A 62 7.76 0.65 -1.39
N SER A 63 6.69 0.13 -0.78
CA SER A 63 6.65 -0.10 0.67
C SER A 63 7.61 -1.17 1.15
N ALA A 64 7.79 -2.26 0.37
CA ALA A 64 8.75 -3.31 0.69
C ALA A 64 10.21 -2.81 0.63
N ASN A 65 10.52 -1.94 -0.32
CA ASN A 65 11.90 -1.52 -0.62
C ASN A 65 12.30 -0.19 0.03
N GLY A 66 11.43 0.45 0.80
CA GLY A 66 11.79 1.66 1.56
C GLY A 66 11.75 2.95 0.74
N HIS A 67 11.05 2.98 -0.39
CA HIS A 67 10.99 4.13 -1.29
C HIS A 67 9.88 5.11 -0.85
N THR A 68 10.11 5.82 0.26
CA THR A 68 9.12 6.73 0.87
C THR A 68 8.57 7.75 -0.13
N ASN A 69 9.42 8.34 -0.97
CA ASN A 69 9.01 9.32 -2.00
C ASN A 69 7.99 8.75 -3.01
N ILE A 70 8.10 7.48 -3.38
CA ILE A 70 7.14 6.81 -4.26
C ILE A 70 5.85 6.49 -3.50
N VAL A 71 5.95 6.05 -2.25
CA VAL A 71 4.77 5.80 -1.39
C VAL A 71 3.95 7.08 -1.25
N GLU A 72 4.58 8.20 -0.91
CA GLU A 72 3.93 9.51 -0.82
C GLU A 72 3.27 9.92 -2.14
N TYR A 73 4.02 9.81 -3.25
CA TYR A 73 3.51 10.16 -4.57
C TYR A 73 2.28 9.34 -4.96
N ILE A 74 2.30 8.02 -4.73
CA ILE A 74 1.16 7.14 -5.06
C ILE A 74 -0.07 7.48 -4.23
N ILE A 75 0.09 7.66 -2.91
CA ILE A 75 -1.03 7.98 -2.01
C ILE A 75 -1.67 9.32 -2.41
N GLN A 76 -0.86 10.36 -2.61
CA GLN A 76 -1.34 11.70 -3.00
C GLN A 76 -2.02 11.68 -4.38
N THR A 77 -1.47 10.93 -5.34
CA THR A 77 -2.05 10.84 -6.69
C THR A 77 -3.41 10.14 -6.66
N LEU A 78 -3.56 9.10 -5.84
CA LEU A 78 -4.77 8.28 -5.76
C LEU A 78 -5.83 8.80 -4.78
N GLU A 79 -5.53 9.81 -3.95
CA GLU A 79 -6.50 10.45 -3.04
C GLU A 79 -7.76 10.91 -3.80
N THR A 80 -7.59 11.34 -5.05
CA THR A 80 -8.69 11.79 -5.92
C THR A 80 -9.62 10.70 -6.43
N LEU A 81 -9.27 9.42 -6.27
CA LEU A 81 -9.99 8.27 -6.83
C LEU A 81 -10.73 7.42 -5.79
N GLU A 82 -10.83 7.88 -4.53
CA GLU A 82 -11.44 7.11 -3.41
C GLU A 82 -10.92 5.66 -3.32
N SER A 83 -9.65 5.45 -3.67
CA SER A 83 -9.04 4.13 -3.76
C SER A 83 -8.56 3.65 -2.39
N ASP A 84 -8.97 2.44 -1.97
CA ASP A 84 -8.47 1.77 -0.76
C ASP A 84 -7.10 1.07 -0.98
N ILE A 85 -6.20 1.75 -1.72
CA ILE A 85 -4.94 1.16 -2.18
C ILE A 85 -4.01 0.77 -1.02
N VAL A 86 -4.11 1.50 0.10
CA VAL A 86 -3.31 1.28 1.31
C VAL A 86 -3.64 -0.05 2.00
N ASN A 87 -4.84 -0.59 1.78
CA ASN A 87 -5.31 -1.87 2.29
C ASN A 87 -5.39 -2.98 1.23
N ALA A 88 -4.98 -2.69 -0.01
CA ALA A 88 -4.96 -3.69 -1.08
C ALA A 88 -4.13 -4.91 -0.65
N GLN A 89 -4.69 -6.12 -0.82
CA GLN A 89 -4.03 -7.37 -0.44
C GLN A 89 -3.53 -8.11 -1.67
N ASN A 90 -2.23 -8.43 -1.71
CA ASN A 90 -1.63 -9.26 -2.78
C ASN A 90 -2.13 -10.73 -2.74
N GLU A 91 -1.63 -11.59 -3.63
CA GLU A 91 -2.05 -13.00 -3.67
C GLU A 91 -1.76 -13.78 -2.38
N LEU A 92 -0.85 -13.33 -1.54
CA LEU A 92 -0.56 -13.91 -0.23
C LEU A 92 -1.38 -13.27 0.91
N GLY A 93 -2.24 -12.30 0.58
CA GLY A 93 -3.00 -11.53 1.55
C GLY A 93 -2.20 -10.43 2.23
N ASN A 94 -0.96 -10.18 1.82
CA ASN A 94 -0.12 -9.12 2.38
C ASN A 94 -0.57 -7.76 1.83
N THR A 95 -0.65 -6.77 2.71
CA THR A 95 -0.86 -5.36 2.33
C THR A 95 0.49 -4.64 2.17
N PRO A 96 0.55 -3.42 1.61
CA PRO A 96 1.77 -2.61 1.64
C PRO A 96 2.33 -2.45 3.06
N LEU A 97 1.44 -2.35 4.05
CA LEU A 97 1.79 -2.24 5.47
C LEU A 97 2.50 -3.51 6.01
N HIS A 98 2.11 -4.71 5.56
CA HIS A 98 2.82 -5.95 5.92
C HIS A 98 4.27 -5.91 5.42
N TRP A 99 4.48 -5.48 4.17
CA TRP A 99 5.81 -5.46 3.56
C TRP A 99 6.73 -4.39 4.17
N SER A 100 6.22 -3.19 4.45
CA SER A 100 7.02 -2.15 5.12
C SER A 100 7.36 -2.56 6.55
N ALA A 101 6.46 -3.24 7.25
CA ALA A 101 6.73 -3.72 8.60
C ALA A 101 7.70 -4.90 8.65
N LEU A 102 7.60 -5.84 7.72
CA LEU A 102 8.56 -6.95 7.58
C LEU A 102 10.00 -6.41 7.41
N ASN A 103 10.16 -5.31 6.67
CA ASN A 103 11.47 -4.70 6.39
C ASN A 103 11.85 -3.56 7.36
N GLY A 104 10.99 -3.20 8.32
CA GLY A 104 11.30 -2.20 9.35
C GLY A 104 11.22 -0.73 8.90
N HIS A 105 10.55 -0.45 7.78
CA HIS A 105 10.42 0.89 7.21
C HIS A 105 9.40 1.73 7.98
N ILE A 106 9.77 2.17 9.19
CA ILE A 106 8.88 2.85 10.14
C ILE A 106 8.23 4.13 9.60
N GLU A 107 8.93 4.88 8.73
CA GLU A 107 8.42 6.07 8.09
C GLU A 107 7.24 5.73 7.16
N ILE A 108 7.42 4.72 6.30
CA ILE A 108 6.37 4.22 5.41
C ILE A 108 5.19 3.63 6.21
N VAL A 109 5.46 2.89 7.30
CA VAL A 109 4.40 2.39 8.18
C VAL A 109 3.57 3.55 8.75
N THR A 110 4.25 4.59 9.25
CA THR A 110 3.60 5.79 9.80
C THR A 110 2.73 6.47 8.74
N LEU A 111 3.27 6.63 7.53
CA LEU A 111 2.57 7.25 6.41
C LEU A 111 1.32 6.46 6.00
N LEU A 112 1.44 5.13 5.84
CA LEU A 112 0.32 4.26 5.47
C LEU A 112 -0.79 4.29 6.53
N ILE A 113 -0.44 4.19 7.83
CA ILE A 113 -1.43 4.24 8.92
C ILE A 113 -2.13 5.61 8.97
N SER A 114 -1.39 6.70 8.75
CA SER A 114 -1.96 8.05 8.71
C SER A 114 -2.93 8.26 7.55
N ASN A 115 -2.84 7.42 6.51
CA ASN A 115 -3.74 7.39 5.35
C ASN A 115 -4.76 6.24 5.39
N GLY A 116 -5.03 5.68 6.57
CA GLY A 116 -6.13 4.72 6.78
C GLY A 116 -5.78 3.25 6.57
N ALA A 117 -4.48 2.88 6.56
CA ALA A 117 -4.11 1.47 6.55
C ALA A 117 -4.54 0.76 7.85
N ASP A 118 -5.28 -0.35 7.71
CA ASP A 118 -5.76 -1.16 8.83
C ASP A 118 -4.67 -2.13 9.33
N VAL A 119 -4.18 -1.84 10.53
CA VAL A 119 -3.18 -2.65 11.25
C VAL A 119 -3.68 -4.05 11.65
N LYS A 120 -5.00 -4.32 11.55
CA LYS A 120 -5.63 -5.58 11.96
C LYS A 120 -5.78 -6.60 10.83
N ILE A 121 -5.54 -6.20 9.58
CA ILE A 121 -5.61 -7.12 8.43
C ILE A 121 -4.66 -8.29 8.66
N LYS A 122 -5.15 -9.50 8.38
CA LYS A 122 -4.37 -10.73 8.40
C LYS A 122 -4.09 -11.19 6.98
N ASN A 123 -2.84 -11.55 6.70
CA ASN A 123 -2.50 -12.25 5.47
C ASN A 123 -3.01 -13.70 5.47
N LYS A 124 -2.81 -14.44 4.36
CA LYS A 124 -3.29 -15.83 4.22
C LYS A 124 -2.65 -16.80 5.22
N ALA A 125 -1.51 -16.45 5.82
CA ALA A 125 -0.87 -17.21 6.88
C ALA A 125 -1.40 -16.82 8.28
N GLY A 126 -2.40 -15.94 8.38
CA GLY A 126 -2.97 -15.46 9.62
C GLY A 126 -2.12 -14.42 10.37
N ARG A 127 -1.07 -13.89 9.72
CA ARG A 127 -0.12 -12.94 10.32
C ARG A 127 -0.63 -11.52 10.14
N THR A 128 -0.39 -10.69 11.15
CA THR A 128 -0.68 -9.25 11.16
C THR A 128 0.60 -8.45 10.93
N VAL A 129 0.47 -7.14 10.69
CA VAL A 129 1.63 -6.22 10.60
C VAL A 129 2.56 -6.32 11.81
N ILE A 130 2.01 -6.39 13.03
CA ILE A 130 2.83 -6.47 14.25
C ILE A 130 3.57 -7.81 14.34
N TYR A 131 2.97 -8.90 13.87
CA TYR A 131 3.66 -10.20 13.79
C TYR A 131 4.89 -10.09 12.90
N GLU A 132 4.76 -9.49 11.71
CA GLU A 132 5.90 -9.32 10.80
C GLU A 132 7.01 -8.46 11.42
N ALA A 133 6.66 -7.35 12.09
CA ALA A 133 7.63 -6.50 12.79
C ALA A 133 8.36 -7.25 13.93
N GLN A 134 7.64 -8.08 14.70
CA GLN A 134 8.20 -8.88 15.79
C GLN A 134 9.15 -9.97 15.27
N GLN A 135 8.76 -10.72 14.24
CA GLN A 135 9.59 -11.80 13.69
C GLN A 135 10.89 -11.30 13.08
N ASN A 136 10.93 -10.04 12.64
CA ASN A 136 12.10 -9.41 12.04
C ASN A 136 12.87 -8.49 13.01
N ASN A 137 12.54 -8.52 14.31
CA ASN A 137 13.23 -7.77 15.38
C ASN A 137 13.20 -6.23 15.22
N HIS A 138 12.11 -5.68 14.67
CA HIS A 138 11.94 -4.23 14.51
C HIS A 138 11.32 -3.60 15.77
N GLU A 139 12.03 -3.63 16.90
CA GLU A 139 11.51 -3.26 18.23
C GLU A 139 10.77 -1.92 18.27
N LYS A 140 11.39 -0.85 17.74
CA LYS A 140 10.76 0.49 17.68
C LYS A 140 9.45 0.50 16.89
N LEU A 141 9.39 -0.30 15.83
CA LEU A 141 8.18 -0.42 15.04
C LEU A 141 7.10 -1.20 15.80
N VAL A 142 7.48 -2.24 16.55
CA VAL A 142 6.54 -2.98 17.42
C VAL A 142 5.94 -2.05 18.47
N GLU A 143 6.77 -1.24 19.15
CA GLU A 143 6.31 -0.23 20.11
C GLU A 143 5.33 0.75 19.45
N TYR A 144 5.68 1.26 18.27
CA TYR A 144 4.81 2.16 17.52
C TYR A 144 3.47 1.49 17.16
N LEU A 145 3.48 0.27 16.64
CA LEU A 145 2.27 -0.46 16.25
C LEU A 145 1.37 -0.77 17.46
N LEU A 146 1.94 -1.15 18.60
CA LEU A 146 1.18 -1.33 19.85
C LEU A 146 0.43 -0.05 20.24
N SER A 147 1.10 1.11 20.15
CA SER A 147 0.47 2.41 20.44
C SER A 147 -0.71 2.76 19.52
N LYS A 148 -0.79 2.15 18.33
CA LYS A 148 -1.90 2.33 17.38
C LYS A 148 -3.03 1.31 17.55
N MET A 149 -2.81 0.24 18.33
CA MET A 149 -3.79 -0.81 18.57
C MET A 149 -4.49 -0.65 19.93
N GLU A 150 -3.88 0.04 20.89
CA GLU A 150 -4.51 0.36 22.17
C GLU A 150 -5.63 1.40 21.98
N PRO A 151 -6.84 1.19 22.54
CA PRO A 151 -7.85 2.25 22.58
C PRO A 151 -7.30 3.41 23.40
N GLU A 152 -7.47 4.65 22.91
CA GLU A 152 -7.20 5.84 23.70
C GLU A 152 -7.90 5.67 25.05
N LYS A 153 -7.14 5.66 26.15
CA LYS A 153 -7.73 5.64 27.49
C LYS A 153 -8.57 6.91 27.59
N GLU A 154 -9.89 6.75 27.74
CA GLU A 154 -10.76 7.90 28.01
C GLU A 154 -10.17 8.69 29.20
N PRO A 155 -10.10 10.03 29.12
CA PRO A 155 -9.70 10.82 30.27
C PRO A 155 -10.72 10.52 31.38
N ASN A 156 -10.27 9.81 32.41
CA ASN A 156 -11.05 9.53 33.60
C ASN A 156 -11.73 10.84 34.04
N GLY A 157 -13.06 10.83 34.09
CA GLY A 157 -13.84 11.93 34.61
C GLY A 157 -13.46 12.18 36.06
N GLU A 158 -12.51 13.08 36.28
CA GLU A 158 -12.24 13.70 37.57
C GLU A 158 -13.39 14.70 37.87
N ASP A 159 -14.38 14.15 38.57
CA ASP A 159 -15.06 14.73 39.74
C ASP A 159 -15.22 16.26 39.83
N ALA A 160 -16.44 16.71 39.54
CA ALA A 160 -17.02 17.92 40.14
C ALA A 160 -18.32 17.60 40.90
N ASN A 161 -18.24 16.69 41.87
CA ASN A 161 -19.12 16.75 43.04
C ASN A 161 -18.46 17.70 44.05
N GLY A 162 -18.52 18.99 43.74
CA GLY A 162 -18.28 20.06 44.70
C GLY A 162 -19.58 20.34 45.45
N SER A 163 -19.56 20.03 46.75
CA SER A 163 -20.58 20.32 47.76
C SER A 163 -21.08 21.76 47.78
#